data_AF-A0AB94IXH4-F1
#
_entry.id   AF-A0AB94IXH4-F1
#
_cell.length_a   1.000
_cell.length_b   1.000
_cell.length_c   1.000
_cell.angle_alpha   90.00
_cell.angle_beta   90.00
_cell.angle_gamma   90.00
#
_symmetry.space_group_name_H-M   'P 1'
#
loop_
_entity.id
_entity.type
_entity.pdbx_description
1 polymer ?
#
loop_
_entity_poly.entity_id
_entity_poly.type
_entity_poly.pdbx_seq_one_letter_code
_entity_poly.pdbx_strand_id
1 'polypeptide(L)'
;MAMPPLRRIALIAFLGLLALIMVTHYAFEVSRIEQIRSAIDEREDLLQRKKENVRNYEEKVSFYKTREGIEHLAREQYNLVASGERVILLASPGARSGDLP
;
A
#
# COMPACT_ATOMS: atom_id res chain seq x y z
N MET A 1 56.73 37.93 -1.11
CA MET A 1 55.50 37.24 -1.54
C MET A 1 55.45 37.24 -3.05
N ALA A 2 55.71 36.09 -3.70
CA ALA A 2 55.62 36.01 -5.16
C ALA A 2 54.15 36.03 -5.57
N MET A 3 53.72 37.07 -6.28
CA MET A 3 52.36 37.17 -6.79
C MET A 3 52.15 36.04 -7.81
N PRO A 4 51.17 35.16 -7.63
CA PRO A 4 50.89 34.13 -8.62
C PRO A 4 50.56 34.82 -9.95
N PRO A 5 51.12 34.36 -11.08
CA PRO A 5 50.90 35.02 -12.36
C PRO A 5 49.40 35.04 -12.66
N LEU A 6 48.88 36.20 -13.05
CA LEU A 6 47.45 36.44 -13.30
C LEU A 6 46.81 35.36 -14.19
N ARG A 7 47.60 34.81 -15.12
CA ARG A 7 47.23 33.68 -16.00
C ARG A 7 46.83 32.42 -15.23
N ARG A 8 47.48 32.09 -14.12
CA ARG A 8 47.14 30.92 -13.29
C ARG A 8 45.85 31.14 -12.51
N ILE A 9 45.65 32.34 -11.96
CA ILE A 9 44.39 32.69 -11.28
C ILE A 9 43.23 32.60 -12.28
N ALA A 10 43.40 33.17 -13.47
CA ALA A 10 42.38 33.10 -14.53
C ALA A 10 42.09 31.66 -14.97
N LEU A 11 43.11 30.81 -15.10
CA LEU A 11 42.94 29.39 -15.41
C LEU A 11 42.17 28.63 -14.32
N ILE A 12 42.51 28.85 -13.05
CA ILE A 12 41.83 28.22 -11.92
C ILE A 12 40.39 28.70 -11.84
N ALA A 13 40.13 29.99 -12.02
CA ALA A 13 38.78 30.55 -12.04
C ALA A 13 37.93 29.98 -13.18
N PHE A 14 38.52 29.84 -14.38
CA PHE A 14 37.84 29.27 -15.53
C PHE A 14 37.50 27.78 -15.32
N LEU A 15 38.46 26.99 -14.83
CA LEU A 15 38.22 25.58 -14.50
C LEU A 15 37.21 25.42 -13.36
N GLY A 16 37.26 26.29 -12.35
CA GLY A 16 36.29 26.33 -11.25
C GLY A 16 34.88 26.64 -11.75
N LEU A 17 34.74 27.58 -12.69
CA LEU A 17 33.45 27.89 -13.31
C LEU A 17 32.88 26.69 -14.07
N LEU A 18 33.71 26.01 -14.87
CA LEU A 18 33.28 24.81 -15.60
C LEU A 18 32.86 23.69 -14.65
N ALA A 19 33.64 23.45 -13.59
CA ALA A 19 33.30 22.46 -12.57
C ALA A 19 31.98 22.82 -11.86
N LEU A 20 31.76 24.09 -11.53
CA LEU A 20 30.53 24.54 -10.87
C LEU A 20 29.29 24.29 -11.75
N ILE A 21 29.37 24.62 -13.04
CA ILE A 21 28.30 24.37 -14.01
C ILE A 21 28.03 22.86 -14.10
N MET A 22 29.08 22.05 -14.16
CA MET A 22 28.93 20.60 -14.28
C MET A 22 28.30 19.98 -13.02
N VAL A 23 28.72 20.42 -11.82
CA VAL A 23 28.17 19.97 -10.54
C VAL A 23 26.70 20.37 -10.41
N THR A 24 26.33 21.59 -10.78
CA THR A 24 24.92 22.04 -10.71
C THR A 24 24.03 21.25 -11.66
N HIS A 25 24.50 20.97 -12.87
CA HIS A 25 23.76 20.14 -13.82
C HIS A 25 23.58 18.71 -13.32
N TYR A 26 24.66 18.10 -12.80
CA TYR A 26 24.63 16.71 -12.33
C TYR A 26 23.80 16.55 -11.04
N ALA A 27 23.89 17.51 -10.12
CA ALA A 27 23.08 17.50 -8.90
C ALA A 27 21.57 17.53 -9.22
N PHE A 28 21.18 18.29 -10.25
CA PHE A 28 19.79 18.35 -10.69
C PHE A 28 19.29 17.01 -11.25
N GLU A 29 20.14 16.29 -11.99
CA GLU A 29 19.81 14.96 -12.51
C GLU A 29 19.65 13.92 -11.40
N VAL A 30 20.51 13.95 -10.38
CA VAL A 30 20.42 13.04 -9.23
C VAL A 30 19.10 13.25 -8.47
N SER A 31 18.72 14.50 -8.20
CA SER A 31 17.44 14.79 -7.55
C SER A 31 16.24 14.34 -8.39
N ARG A 32 16.34 14.41 -9.73
CA ARG A 32 15.29 13.89 -10.62
C ARG A 32 15.19 12.37 -10.56
N ILE A 33 16.32 11.65 -10.45
CA ILE A 33 16.34 10.20 -10.31
C ILE A 33 15.70 9.78 -8.97
N GLU A 34 15.97 10.50 -7.89
CA GLU A 34 15.35 10.23 -6.58
C GLU A 34 13.82 10.41 -6.61
N GLN A 35 13.33 11.46 -7.27
CA GLN A 35 11.88 11.67 -7.44
C GLN A 35 11.21 10.57 -8.28
N ILE A 36 11.89 10.07 -9.30
CA ILE A 36 11.37 8.97 -10.12
C ILE A 36 11.38 7.66 -9.31
N ARG A 37 12.42 7.41 -8.51
CA ARG A 37 12.49 6.24 -7.62
C ARG A 37 11.37 6.24 -6.59
N SER A 38 11.14 7.36 -5.90
CA SER A 38 10.06 7.44 -4.91
C SER A 38 8.69 7.20 -5.52
N ALA A 39 8.45 7.70 -6.74
CA ALA A 39 7.21 7.42 -7.46
C ALA A 39 7.07 5.94 -7.87
N ILE A 40 8.18 5.25 -8.14
CA ILE A 40 8.16 3.80 -8.43
C ILE A 40 7.88 3.01 -7.15
N ASP A 41 8.55 3.34 -6.05
CA ASP A 41 8.37 2.67 -4.76
C ASP A 41 6.91 2.75 -4.29
N GLU A 42 6.27 3.92 -4.41
CA GLU A 42 4.85 4.08 -4.09
C GLU A 42 3.94 3.18 -4.95
N ARG A 43 4.26 3.03 -6.23
CA ARG A 43 3.49 2.17 -7.14
C ARG A 43 3.71 0.70 -6.84
N GLU A 44 4.93 0.31 -6.47
CA GLU A 44 5.26 -1.05 -6.06
C GLU A 44 4.51 -1.45 -4.78
N ASP A 45 4.48 -0.57 -3.79
CA ASP A 45 3.71 -0.75 -2.55
C ASP A 45 2.21 -0.95 -2.84
N LEU A 46 1.64 -0.12 -3.71
CA LEU A 46 0.24 -0.25 -4.12
C LEU A 46 -0.03 -1.57 -4.86
N LEU A 47 0.91 -2.01 -5.71
CA LEU A 47 0.85 -3.28 -6.41
C LEU A 47 0.90 -4.46 -5.45
N GLN A 48 1.79 -4.43 -4.46
CA GLN A 48 1.92 -5.46 -3.45
C GLN A 48 0.64 -5.58 -2.61
N ARG A 49 0.12 -4.45 -2.10
CA ARG A 49 -1.16 -4.43 -1.35
C ARG A 49 -2.31 -5.00 -2.17
N LYS A 50 -2.38 -4.67 -3.46
CA LYS A 50 -3.43 -5.19 -4.34
C LYS A 50 -3.28 -6.69 -4.59
N LYS A 51 -2.06 -7.19 -4.75
CA LYS A 51 -1.79 -8.64 -4.85
C LYS A 51 -2.20 -9.38 -3.58
N GLU A 52 -1.89 -8.85 -2.40
CA GLU A 52 -2.30 -9.45 -1.13
C GLU A 52 -3.81 -9.50 -0.98
N ASN A 53 -4.51 -8.43 -1.35
CA ASN A 53 -5.97 -8.41 -1.35
C ASN A 53 -6.56 -9.47 -2.29
N VAL A 54 -6.04 -9.58 -3.51
CA VAL A 54 -6.49 -10.60 -4.46
C VAL A 54 -6.27 -12.00 -3.89
N ARG A 55 -5.10 -12.28 -3.32
CA ARG A 55 -4.81 -13.58 -2.69
C ARG A 55 -5.78 -13.90 -1.55
N ASN A 56 -6.08 -12.92 -0.69
CA ASN A 56 -7.04 -13.09 0.41
C ASN A 56 -8.46 -13.38 -0.13
N TYR A 57 -8.88 -12.67 -1.18
CA TYR A 57 -10.17 -12.96 -1.81
C TYR A 57 -10.21 -14.33 -2.49
N GLU A 58 -9.14 -14.74 -3.17
CA GLU A 58 -9.04 -16.08 -3.76
C GLU A 58 -9.15 -17.18 -2.69
N GLU A 59 -8.51 -16.98 -1.53
CA GLU A 59 -8.61 -17.91 -0.39
C GLU A 59 -10.02 -17.97 0.20
N LYS A 60 -10.69 -16.81 0.37
CA LYS A 60 -12.10 -16.79 0.81
C LYS A 60 -13.02 -17.45 -0.19
N VAL A 61 -12.84 -17.17 -1.48
CA VAL A 61 -13.63 -17.78 -2.55
C VAL A 61 -13.41 -19.29 -2.61
N SER A 62 -12.17 -19.76 -2.44
CA SER A 62 -11.89 -21.20 -2.43
C SER A 62 -12.53 -21.89 -1.23
N PHE A 63 -12.49 -21.26 -0.04
CA PHE A 63 -13.16 -21.77 1.15
C PHE A 63 -14.69 -21.85 0.96
N TYR A 64 -15.33 -20.77 0.50
CA TYR A 64 -16.78 -20.72 0.30
C TYR A 64 -17.27 -21.48 -0.94
N LYS A 65 -16.39 -22.04 -1.77
CA LYS A 65 -16.80 -23.01 -2.81
C LYS A 65 -17.14 -24.37 -2.23
N THR A 66 -16.66 -24.69 -1.02
CA THR A 66 -16.95 -25.97 -0.37
C THR A 66 -18.33 -25.95 0.30
N ARG A 67 -18.97 -27.11 0.42
CA ARG A 67 -20.27 -27.24 1.11
C ARG A 67 -20.18 -26.78 2.56
N GLU A 68 -19.13 -27.21 3.28
CA GLU A 68 -18.86 -26.79 4.65
C GLU A 68 -18.63 -25.28 4.74
N GLY A 69 -17.90 -24.68 3.80
CA GLY A 69 -17.70 -23.23 3.76
C GLY A 69 -19.00 -22.45 3.56
N ILE A 70 -19.89 -22.92 2.69
CA ILE A 70 -21.23 -22.32 2.50
C ILE A 70 -22.08 -22.47 3.78
N GLU A 71 -22.07 -23.65 4.40
CA GLU A 71 -22.79 -23.88 5.65
C GLU A 71 -22.27 -22.99 6.79
N HIS A 72 -20.96 -22.78 6.85
CA HIS A 72 -20.33 -21.87 7.81
C HIS A 72 -20.77 -20.41 7.57
N LEU A 73 -20.73 -19.95 6.31
CA LEU A 73 -21.18 -18.62 5.93
C LEU A 73 -22.68 -18.41 6.22
N ALA A 74 -23.51 -19.40 5.91
CA ALA A 74 -24.95 -19.37 6.13
C ALA A 74 -25.29 -19.22 7.63
N ARG A 75 -24.55 -19.91 8.49
CA ARG A 75 -24.72 -19.86 9.95
C ARG A 75 -24.22 -18.55 10.55
N GLU A 76 -23.00 -18.13 10.23
CA GLU A 76 -22.39 -16.96 10.87
C GLU A 76 -22.98 -15.63 10.39
N GLN A 77 -23.20 -15.47 9.08
CA GLN A 77 -23.65 -14.18 8.53
C GLN A 77 -25.16 -14.04 8.49
N TYR A 78 -25.89 -15.15 8.34
CA TYR A 78 -27.33 -15.13 8.10
C TYR A 78 -28.14 -15.86 9.18
N ASN A 79 -27.48 -16.42 10.21
CA ASN A 79 -28.11 -17.23 11.26
C ASN A 79 -29.05 -18.32 10.68
N LEU A 80 -28.69 -18.87 9.51
CA LEU A 80 -29.44 -19.94 8.89
C LEU A 80 -29.15 -21.26 9.62
N VAL A 81 -30.19 -22.07 9.76
CA VAL A 81 -30.18 -23.33 10.51
C VAL A 81 -30.63 -24.45 9.59
N ALA A 82 -30.00 -25.62 9.71
CA ALA A 82 -30.35 -26.76 8.88
C ALA A 82 -31.76 -27.27 9.25
N SER A 83 -32.44 -27.91 8.28
CA SER A 83 -33.75 -28.49 8.51
C SER A 83 -33.69 -29.54 9.63
N GLY A 84 -34.43 -29.29 10.72
CA GLY A 84 -34.45 -30.14 11.93
C GLY A 84 -33.58 -29.67 13.09
N GLU A 85 -32.80 -28.59 12.95
CA GLU A 85 -32.06 -27.98 14.07
C GLU A 85 -32.98 -27.18 15.01
N ARG A 86 -32.66 -27.21 16.31
CA ARG A 86 -33.43 -26.51 17.36
C ARG A 86 -33.01 -25.04 17.41
N VAL A 87 -33.96 -24.14 17.13
CA VAL A 87 -33.73 -22.68 17.16
C VAL A 87 -33.99 -22.15 18.57
N ILE A 88 -33.01 -21.43 19.14
CA ILE A 88 -33.16 -20.75 20.43
C ILE A 88 -33.23 -19.26 20.16
N LEU A 89 -34.41 -18.67 20.34
CA LEU A 89 -34.58 -17.22 20.25
C LEU A 89 -34.06 -16.58 21.54
N LEU A 90 -32.96 -15.84 21.43
CA LEU A 90 -32.48 -15.02 22.53
C LEU A 90 -33.32 -13.74 22.55
N ALA A 91 -34.21 -13.61 23.53
CA ALA A 91 -34.92 -12.36 23.77
C ALA A 91 -33.90 -11.29 24.17
N SER A 92 -33.78 -10.25 23.34
CA SER A 92 -33.00 -9.06 23.68
C SER A 92 -33.54 -8.49 25.00
N PRO A 93 -32.70 -8.06 25.96
CA PRO A 93 -33.15 -7.56 27.25
C PRO A 93 -33.96 -6.27 27.03
N GLY A 94 -35.29 -6.40 26.93
CA GLY A 94 -36.18 -5.29 26.60
C GLY A 94 -37.42 -5.66 25.77
N ALA A 95 -37.44 -6.84 25.11
CA ALA A 95 -38.63 -7.28 24.38
C ALA A 95 -39.71 -7.77 25.37
N ARG A 96 -40.84 -7.05 25.45
CA ARG A 96 -41.98 -7.45 26.27
C ARG A 96 -42.66 -8.67 25.63
N SER A 97 -43.19 -9.54 26.49
CA SER A 97 -43.84 -10.83 26.16
C SER A 97 -45.05 -10.77 25.20
N GLY A 98 -45.32 -9.64 24.54
CA GLY A 98 -46.45 -9.44 23.63
C GLY A 98 -46.07 -9.11 22.17
N ASP A 99 -44.78 -9.01 21.84
CA ASP A 99 -44.33 -8.56 20.51
C ASP A 99 -43.93 -9.70 19.55
N LEU A 100 -44.25 -10.96 19.88
CA LEU A 100 -44.06 -12.10 18.96
C LEU A 100 -45.38 -12.42 18.26
N PRO A 101 -45.45 -12.41 16.90
CA PRO A 101 -46.61 -12.90 16.15
C PRO A 101 -46.77 -14.42 16.26
#